data_AF-A0A090QN98-F1
#
_entry.id   AF-A0A090QN98-F1
#
_cell.length_a   1.000
_cell.length_b   1.000
_cell.length_c   1.000
_cell.angle_alpha   90.00
_cell.angle_beta   90.00
_cell.angle_gamma   90.00
#
_symmetry.space_group_name_H-M   'P 1'
#
loop_
_entity.id
_entity.type
_entity.pdbx_description
1 polymer ?
#
loop_
_entity_poly.entity_id
_entity_poly.type
_entity_poly.pdbx_seq_one_letter_code
_entity_poly.pdbx_strand_id
1 'polypeptide(L)'
;MERRTYATFMHQWPGKTVTVTSPSISFDNYPNEQLSYSDVINVMLGDLQRIKVYPSYGFAIEQPMPDEVWQAFEALVALGFNEHLLLDEPVRKTG
;
A
#
# COMPACT_ATOMS: atom_id res chain seq x y z
N MET A 1 1.14 -5.20 -2.23
CA MET A 1 1.45 -6.17 -1.16
C MET A 1 2.96 -6.39 -0.94
N GLU A 2 3.76 -6.70 -1.97
CA GLU A 2 5.16 -7.15 -1.81
C GLU A 2 6.03 -6.26 -0.90
N ARG A 3 6.06 -4.94 -1.16
CA ARG A 3 6.86 -3.99 -0.37
C ARG A 3 6.47 -3.98 1.11
N ARG A 4 5.16 -4.03 1.41
CA ARG A 4 4.65 -4.09 2.78
C ARG A 4 5.07 -5.39 3.45
N THR A 5 4.89 -6.52 2.76
CA THR A 5 5.31 -7.85 3.24
C THR A 5 6.80 -7.86 3.56
N TYR A 6 7.65 -7.39 2.66
CA TYR A 6 9.09 -7.29 2.88
C TYR A 6 9.43 -6.43 4.09
N ALA A 7 8.86 -5.23 4.19
CA ALA A 7 9.12 -4.30 5.29
C ALA A 7 8.73 -4.88 6.65
N THR A 8 7.62 -5.62 6.72
CA THR A 8 7.22 -6.34 7.94
C THR A 8 8.16 -7.51 8.25
N PHE A 9 8.57 -8.31 7.26
CA PHE A 9 9.54 -9.39 7.47
C PHE A 9 10.86 -8.89 8.06
N MET A 10 11.40 -7.81 7.48
CA MET A 10 12.67 -7.23 7.93
C MET A 10 12.58 -6.63 9.33
N HIS A 11 11.41 -6.14 9.73
CA HIS A 11 11.18 -5.66 11.09
C HIS A 11 11.06 -6.82 12.09
N GLN A 12 10.23 -7.82 11.76
CA GLN A 12 9.88 -8.89 12.68
C GLN A 12 11.01 -9.92 12.89
N TRP A 13 11.84 -10.17 11.87
CA TRP A 13 12.95 -11.12 11.95
C TRP A 13 14.26 -10.53 11.42
N PRO A 14 14.93 -9.66 12.20
CA PRO A 14 16.20 -9.08 11.81
C PRO A 14 17.26 -10.15 11.51
N GLY A 15 18.02 -9.96 10.43
CA GLY A 15 19.13 -10.84 10.03
C GLY A 15 18.73 -12.08 9.23
N LYS A 16 17.46 -12.23 8.83
CA LYS A 16 17.03 -13.27 7.89
C LYS A 16 17.14 -12.78 6.44
N THR A 17 17.54 -13.69 5.55
CA THR A 17 17.44 -13.47 4.10
C THR A 17 16.03 -13.81 3.65
N VAL A 18 15.32 -12.84 3.09
CA VAL A 18 13.94 -12.99 2.62
C VAL A 18 13.84 -12.51 1.18
N THR A 19 13.11 -13.27 0.37
CA THR A 19 12.70 -12.88 -0.98
C THR A 19 11.19 -12.86 -1.03
N VAL A 20 10.61 -11.77 -1.53
CA VAL A 20 9.18 -11.61 -1.76
C VAL A 20 8.97 -11.40 -3.25
N THR A 21 8.03 -12.13 -3.84
CA THR A 21 7.67 -12.04 -5.26
C THR A 21 6.18 -12.29 -5.45
N SER A 22 5.66 -11.91 -6.61
CA SER A 22 4.28 -12.10 -7.05
C SER A 22 4.25 -12.60 -8.50
N PRO A 23 3.12 -13.17 -8.94
CA PRO A 23 2.94 -13.49 -10.35
C PRO A 23 3.14 -12.25 -11.24
N SER A 24 3.80 -12.44 -12.39
CA SER A 24 4.00 -11.37 -13.37
C SER A 24 2.71 -11.12 -14.16
N ILE A 25 1.76 -10.41 -13.55
CA ILE A 25 0.46 -10.04 -14.12
C ILE A 25 0.41 -8.51 -14.24
N SER A 26 -0.03 -8.00 -15.39
CA SER A 26 -0.24 -6.56 -15.57
C SER A 26 -1.46 -6.08 -14.79
N PHE A 27 -1.51 -4.79 -14.48
CA PHE A 27 -2.66 -4.20 -13.78
C PHE A 27 -3.98 -4.46 -14.51
N ASP A 28 -4.03 -4.28 -15.83
CA ASP A 28 -5.26 -4.47 -16.62
C ASP A 28 -5.78 -5.91 -16.64
N ASN A 29 -4.91 -6.88 -16.33
CA ASN A 29 -5.25 -8.30 -16.27
C ASN A 29 -5.49 -8.79 -14.83
N TYR A 30 -5.39 -7.91 -13.84
CA TYR A 30 -5.61 -8.26 -12.44
C TYR A 30 -7.11 -8.39 -12.10
N PRO A 31 -7.99 -7.46 -12.56
CA PRO A 31 -9.42 -7.60 -12.38
C PRO A 31 -9.98 -8.85 -13.07
N ASN A 32 -11.02 -9.42 -12.50
CA ASN A 32 -11.73 -10.60 -13.00
C ASN A 32 -13.20 -10.56 -12.56
N GLU A 33 -13.94 -11.64 -12.80
CA GLU A 33 -15.37 -11.73 -12.46
C GLU A 33 -15.70 -11.46 -10.98
N GLN A 34 -14.73 -11.62 -10.07
CA GLN A 34 -14.88 -11.43 -8.63
C GLN A 34 -14.21 -10.16 -8.09
N LEU A 35 -13.26 -9.58 -8.82
CA LEU A 35 -12.43 -8.45 -8.41
C LEU A 35 -12.51 -7.37 -9.48
N SER A 36 -13.19 -6.27 -9.18
CA SER A 36 -13.26 -5.11 -10.07
C SER A 36 -11.97 -4.29 -10.02
N TYR A 37 -11.80 -3.38 -10.99
CA TYR A 37 -10.73 -2.38 -10.93
C TYR A 37 -10.78 -1.55 -9.64
N SER A 38 -11.97 -1.20 -9.19
CA SER A 38 -12.16 -0.41 -7.96
C SER A 38 -11.63 -1.16 -6.75
N ASP A 39 -11.95 -2.45 -6.63
CA ASP A 39 -11.49 -3.29 -5.52
C ASP A 39 -9.95 -3.36 -5.50
N VAL A 40 -9.32 -3.58 -6.66
CA VAL A 40 -7.86 -3.63 -6.78
C VAL A 40 -7.23 -2.30 -6.37
N ILE A 41 -7.75 -1.18 -6.85
CA ILE A 41 -7.26 0.15 -6.50
C ILE A 41 -7.41 0.40 -5.00
N ASN A 42 -8.58 0.13 -4.42
CA ASN A 42 -8.83 0.28 -2.99
C ASN A 42 -7.82 -0.52 -2.15
N VAL A 43 -7.55 -1.77 -2.53
CA VAL A 43 -6.56 -2.62 -1.83
C VAL A 43 -5.16 -2.03 -1.95
N MET A 44 -4.76 -1.58 -3.15
CA MET A 44 -3.45 -0.96 -3.38
C MET A 44 -3.26 0.32 -2.54
N LEU A 45 -4.29 1.16 -2.43
CA LEU A 45 -4.22 2.38 -1.62
C LEU A 45 -4.13 2.07 -0.13
N GLY A 46 -4.93 1.12 0.37
CA GLY A 46 -4.84 0.65 1.76
C GLY A 46 -3.46 0.11 2.11
N ASP A 47 -2.84 -0.63 1.18
CA ASP A 47 -1.46 -1.10 1.28
C ASP A 47 -0.44 0.03 1.32
N LEU A 48 -0.57 0.99 0.41
CA LEU A 48 0.37 2.12 0.30
C LEU A 48 0.34 3.00 1.56
N GLN A 49 -0.86 3.27 2.10
CA GLN A 49 -0.99 3.97 3.37
C GLN A 49 -0.26 3.23 4.50
N ARG A 50 -0.38 1.91 4.56
CA ARG A 50 0.28 1.09 5.59
C ARG A 50 1.79 1.05 5.45
N ILE A 51 2.32 1.07 4.22
CA ILE A 51 3.76 1.22 3.99
C ILE A 51 4.29 2.51 4.63
N LYS A 52 3.49 3.60 4.60
CA LYS A 52 3.85 4.88 5.20
C LYS A 52 3.67 4.92 6.72
N VAL A 53 2.57 4.36 7.23
CA VAL A 53 2.17 4.52 8.64
C VAL A 53 2.76 3.44 9.55
N TYR A 54 2.82 2.18 9.12
CA TYR A 54 3.22 1.07 9.99
C TYR A 54 4.61 1.18 10.64
N PRO A 55 5.61 1.85 10.05
CA PRO A 55 6.87 2.10 10.73
C PRO A 55 6.74 2.87 12.04
N SER A 56 5.85 3.88 12.11
CA SER A 56 5.65 4.66 13.34
C SER A 56 4.97 3.85 14.44
N TYR A 57 4.23 2.80 14.07
CA TYR A 57 3.59 1.86 14.99
C TYR A 57 4.50 0.69 15.39
N GLY A 58 5.69 0.57 14.80
CA GLY A 58 6.59 -0.55 15.03
C GLY A 58 6.10 -1.87 14.40
N PHE A 59 5.40 -1.82 13.26
CA PHE A 59 4.95 -3.01 12.54
C PHE A 59 5.75 -3.33 11.27
N ALA A 60 6.58 -2.38 10.81
CA ALA A 60 7.39 -2.51 9.60
C ALA A 60 8.63 -1.61 9.70
N ILE A 61 9.63 -1.85 8.86
CA ILE A 61 10.71 -0.87 8.66
C ILE A 61 10.23 0.25 7.73
N GLU A 62 10.84 1.43 7.84
CA GLU A 62 10.59 2.52 6.89
C GLU A 62 10.93 2.08 5.46
N GLN A 63 10.12 2.55 4.51
CA GLN A 63 10.31 2.34 3.08
C GLN A 63 10.35 3.71 2.41
N PRO A 64 11.38 4.01 1.59
CA PRO A 64 11.42 5.24 0.81
C PRO A 64 10.18 5.37 -0.06
N MET A 65 9.49 6.50 0.04
CA MET A 65 8.29 6.80 -0.72
C MET A 65 8.47 8.13 -1.45
N PRO A 66 8.60 8.12 -2.78
CA PRO A 66 8.62 9.34 -3.57
C PRO A 66 7.35 10.17 -3.36
N ASP A 67 7.48 11.50 -3.35
CA ASP A 67 6.34 12.39 -3.13
C ASP A 67 5.24 12.21 -4.17
N GLU A 68 5.61 11.97 -5.43
CA GLU A 68 4.67 11.72 -6.53
C GLU A 68 3.74 10.51 -6.27
N VAL A 69 4.25 9.48 -5.58
CA VAL A 69 3.46 8.29 -5.23
C VAL A 69 2.42 8.64 -4.17
N TRP A 70 2.77 9.49 -3.21
CA TRP A 70 1.84 9.95 -2.19
C TRP A 70 0.81 10.96 -2.75
N GLN A 71 1.21 11.81 -3.69
CA GLN A 71 0.29 12.70 -4.40
C GLN A 71 -0.74 11.91 -5.23
N ALA A 72 -0.31 10.85 -5.92
CA ALA A 72 -1.22 9.96 -6.65
C ALA A 72 -2.20 9.24 -5.70
N PHE A 73 -1.73 8.82 -4.52
CA PHE A 73 -2.59 8.28 -3.46
C PHE A 73 -3.67 9.29 -3.06
N GLU A 74 -3.29 10.53 -2.74
CA GLU A 74 -4.22 11.59 -2.33
C GLU A 74 -5.25 11.89 -3.43
N ALA A 75 -4.82 11.95 -4.69
CA ALA A 75 -5.71 12.16 -5.83
C ALA A 75 -6.74 11.04 -5.99
N LEU A 76 -6.33 9.78 -5.86
CA LEU A 76 -7.25 8.63 -5.97
C LEU A 76 -8.21 8.56 -4.77
N VAL A 77 -7.73 8.87 -3.56
CA VAL A 77 -8.62 8.97 -2.39
C VAL A 77 -9.67 10.07 -2.59
N ALA A 78 -9.30 11.22 -3.15
CA ALA A 78 -10.24 12.30 -3.48
C ALA A 78 -11.27 11.90 -4.54
N LEU A 79 -10.95 10.95 -5.42
CA LEU A 79 -11.88 10.36 -6.38
C LEU A 79 -12.83 9.30 -5.77
N GLY A 80 -12.66 8.96 -4.49
CA GLY A 80 -13.54 8.05 -3.75
C GLY A 80 -12.98 6.66 -3.47
N PHE A 81 -11.74 6.38 -3.85
CA PHE A 81 -11.10 5.08 -3.55
C PHE A 81 -10.57 5.06 -2.11
N ASN A 82 -11.44 4.78 -1.13
CA ASN A 82 -11.12 4.89 0.30
C ASN A 82 -11.53 3.68 1.17
N GLU A 83 -11.96 2.57 0.56
CA GLU A 83 -12.60 1.44 1.28
C GLU A 83 -11.65 0.66 2.21
N HIS A 84 -10.34 0.67 1.94
CA HIS A 84 -9.34 -0.07 2.72
C HIS A 84 -8.36 0.83 3.49
N LEU A 85 -8.68 2.12 3.63
CA LEU A 85 -7.87 3.05 4.41
C LEU A 85 -8.01 2.81 5.92
N LEU A 86 -6.99 3.22 6.66
CA LEU A 86 -7.05 3.40 8.11
C LEU A 86 -7.86 4.67 8.39
N LEU A 87 -8.95 4.52 9.15
CA LEU A 87 -9.92 5.61 9.41
C LEU A 87 -9.34 6.76 10.24
N ASP A 88 -8.37 6.45 11.11
CA ASP A 88 -7.82 7.41 12.08
C ASP A 88 -6.54 8.12 11.59
N GLU A 89 -6.14 7.89 10.33
CA GLU A 89 -4.92 8.48 9.76
C GLU A 89 -5.25 9.60 8.77
N PRO A 90 -4.75 10.83 8.98
CA PRO A 90 -5.06 11.95 8.12
C PRO A 90 -4.46 11.74 6.73
N VAL A 91 -5.32 11.58 5.73
CA VAL A 91 -4.98 11.92 4.35
C VAL A 91 -4.80 13.43 4.32
N ARG A 92 -3.68 13.97 3.80
CA ARG A 92 -3.51 15.44 3.80
C ARG A 92 -4.71 16.00 3.06
N LYS A 93 -5.49 16.84 3.74
CA LYS A 93 -6.56 17.58 3.07
C LYS A 93 -5.86 18.51 2.10
N THR A 94 -5.97 18.21 0.81
CA THR A 94 -5.65 19.15 -0.25
C THR A 94 -6.55 20.37 -0.04
N GLY A 95 -5.93 21.52 0.22
CA GLY A 95 -6.59 22.81 0.28
C GLY A 95 -6.86 23.38 -1.11
#